data_AF-A0A366XS26-F1
#
_entry.id   AF-A0A366XS26-F1
#
_cell.length_a   1.000
_cell.length_b   1.000
_cell.length_c   1.000
_cell.angle_alpha   90.00
_cell.angle_beta   90.00
_cell.angle_gamma   90.00
#
_symmetry.space_group_name_H-M   'P 1'
#
loop_
_entity.id
_entity.type
_entity.pdbx_description
1 polymer ?
#
loop_
_entity_poly.entity_id
_entity_poly.type
_entity_poly.pdbx_seq_one_letter_code
_entity_poly.pdbx_strand_id
1 'polypeptide(L)'
;MRNAPNFSEFYQKPLILIGENDRLSVLNKTLNAETLPPFTHWLIAVEGSEINPKTKAFQWSVVVFPANIDGGFNYKFPYYISAFFLSITEAIKYTKEIEQLALQDQLFTVAN
;
A
#
# COMPACT_ATOMS: atom_id res chain seq x y z
N MET A 1 4.90 -13.73 -6.14
CA MET A 1 4.16 -12.73 -6.93
C MET A 1 2.75 -12.62 -6.39
N ARG A 2 2.23 -11.41 -6.13
CA ARG A 2 0.88 -11.20 -5.57
C ARG A 2 -0.19 -11.53 -6.62
N ASN A 3 -1.29 -12.15 -6.20
CA ASN A 3 -2.50 -12.27 -7.02
C ASN A 3 -3.12 -10.89 -7.27
N ALA A 4 -4.04 -10.79 -8.23
CA ALA A 4 -4.76 -9.55 -8.45
C ALA A 4 -5.46 -9.11 -7.14
N PRO A 5 -5.41 -7.81 -6.78
CA PRO A 5 -6.15 -7.29 -5.65
C PRO A 5 -7.63 -7.62 -5.77
N ASN A 6 -8.28 -7.77 -4.63
CA ASN A 6 -9.73 -7.79 -4.62
C ASN A 6 -10.26 -6.37 -4.86
N PHE A 7 -10.35 -5.97 -6.13
CA PHE A 7 -10.77 -4.62 -6.51
C PHE A 7 -12.19 -4.27 -6.05
N SER A 8 -13.03 -5.27 -5.76
CA SER A 8 -14.35 -5.06 -5.14
C SER A 8 -14.26 -4.54 -3.71
N GLU A 9 -13.16 -4.84 -3.00
CA GLU A 9 -12.92 -4.45 -1.61
C GLU A 9 -11.59 -3.71 -1.48
N PHE A 10 -11.34 -2.76 -2.40
CA PHE A 10 -10.13 -1.96 -2.45
C PHE A 10 -10.47 -0.47 -2.28
N TYR A 11 -10.20 0.06 -1.09
CA TYR A 11 -10.58 1.41 -0.68
C TYR A 11 -9.35 2.31 -0.63
N GLN A 12 -9.09 3.02 -1.72
CA GLN A 12 -7.94 3.90 -1.85
C GLN A 12 -8.16 5.27 -1.19
N LYS A 13 -7.07 5.85 -0.71
CA LYS A 13 -6.99 7.24 -0.26
C LYS A 13 -6.42 8.16 -1.35
N PRO A 14 -6.52 9.50 -1.18
CA PRO A 14 -5.83 10.43 -2.06
C PRO A 14 -4.33 10.13 -2.15
N LEU A 15 -3.75 10.36 -3.33
CA LEU A 15 -2.33 10.17 -3.57
C LEU A 15 -1.51 11.15 -2.73
N ILE A 16 -0.37 10.70 -2.21
CA ILE A 16 0.55 11.51 -1.40
C ILE A 16 1.89 11.60 -2.12
N LEU A 17 2.48 12.78 -2.27
CA LEU A 17 3.81 12.92 -2.86
C LEU A 17 4.86 12.16 -2.03
N ILE A 18 5.74 11.45 -2.73
CA ILE A 18 6.82 10.68 -2.08
C ILE A 18 7.96 11.64 -1.69
N GLY A 19 8.39 11.57 -0.44
CA GLY A 19 9.58 12.26 0.05
C GLY A 19 10.88 11.56 -0.36
N GLU A 20 12.02 12.24 -0.21
CA GLU A 20 13.29 11.74 -0.76
C GLU A 20 13.80 10.49 -0.04
N ASN A 21 13.66 10.39 1.29
CA ASN A 21 14.11 9.21 2.04
C ASN A 21 13.29 7.97 1.67
N ASP A 22 11.98 8.14 1.58
CA ASP A 22 11.03 7.14 1.11
C ASP A 22 11.34 6.71 -0.33
N ARG A 23 11.60 7.66 -1.23
CA ARG A 23 11.97 7.40 -2.62
C ARG A 23 13.25 6.57 -2.73
N LEU A 24 14.29 6.95 -1.98
CA LEU A 24 15.55 6.20 -1.94
C LEU A 24 15.33 4.78 -1.39
N SER A 25 14.48 4.62 -0.38
CA SER A 25 14.13 3.32 0.16
C SER A 25 13.42 2.42 -0.87
N VAL A 26 12.50 2.96 -1.68
CA VAL A 26 11.87 2.21 -2.79
C VAL A 26 12.91 1.73 -3.78
N LEU A 27 13.83 2.63 -4.19
CA LEU A 27 14.89 2.29 -5.13
C LEU A 27 15.82 1.21 -4.60
N ASN A 28 16.18 1.28 -3.30
CA ASN A 28 17.05 0.29 -2.67
C ASN A 28 16.40 -1.09 -2.52
N LYS A 29 15.09 -1.16 -2.23
CA LYS A 29 14.36 -2.43 -2.13
C LYS A 29 14.12 -3.10 -3.48
N THR A 30 14.07 -2.31 -4.53
CA THR A 30 13.78 -2.83 -5.86
C THR A 30 15.10 -3.24 -6.52
N LEU A 31 15.48 -4.51 -6.35
CA LEU A 31 16.66 -5.12 -6.98
C LEU A 31 16.75 -4.86 -8.50
N ASN A 32 15.61 -4.60 -9.16
CA ASN A 32 15.53 -4.23 -10.58
C ASN A 32 14.75 -2.92 -10.74
N ALA A 33 15.39 -1.78 -10.41
CA ALA A 33 14.82 -0.43 -10.59
C ALA A 33 14.27 -0.18 -12.01
N GLU A 34 14.77 -0.90 -13.02
CA GLU A 34 14.31 -0.83 -14.42
C GLU A 34 12.88 -1.36 -14.65
N THR A 35 12.33 -2.15 -13.72
CA THR A 35 10.97 -2.73 -13.87
C THR A 35 9.87 -1.94 -13.17
N LEU A 36 10.23 -0.95 -12.35
CA LEU A 36 9.25 -0.09 -11.73
C LEU A 36 8.79 0.98 -12.73
N PRO A 37 7.47 1.13 -12.97
CA PRO A 37 6.98 2.28 -13.70
C PRO A 37 7.37 3.56 -12.96
N PRO A 38 7.47 4.71 -13.66
CA PRO A 38 7.73 5.99 -13.02
C PRO A 38 6.78 6.21 -11.85
N PHE A 39 7.33 6.61 -10.70
CA PHE A 39 6.56 6.84 -9.49
C PHE A 39 6.95 8.16 -8.85
N THR A 40 5.95 8.87 -8.36
CA THR A 40 6.08 10.18 -7.69
C THR A 40 5.18 10.30 -6.48
N HIS A 41 4.19 9.41 -6.35
CA HIS A 41 3.20 9.41 -5.29
C HIS A 41 3.07 8.04 -4.63
N TRP A 42 2.69 8.04 -3.37
CA TRP A 42 2.18 6.90 -2.65
C TRP A 42 0.69 6.73 -2.93
N LEU A 43 0.30 5.50 -3.28
CA LEU A 43 -1.07 5.04 -3.20
C LEU A 43 -1.22 4.20 -1.93
N ILE A 44 -2.05 4.67 -1.01
CA ILE A 44 -2.38 3.98 0.24
C ILE A 44 -3.82 3.49 0.13
N ALA A 45 -4.07 2.21 0.41
CA ALA A 45 -5.39 1.63 0.35
C ALA A 45 -5.63 0.59 1.45
N VAL A 46 -6.91 0.37 1.77
CA VAL A 46 -7.37 -0.81 2.50
C VAL A 46 -7.78 -1.87 1.49
N GLU A 47 -7.28 -3.09 1.63
CA GLU A 47 -7.63 -4.23 0.80
C GLU A 47 -8.28 -5.32 1.65
N GLY A 48 -9.50 -5.71 1.27
CA GLY A 48 -10.25 -6.80 1.86
C GLY A 48 -9.98 -8.14 1.16
N SER A 49 -9.68 -9.16 1.95
CA SER A 49 -9.49 -10.53 1.47
C SER A 49 -10.47 -11.46 2.17
N GLU A 50 -11.21 -12.26 1.39
CA GLU A 50 -12.06 -13.31 1.94
C GLU A 50 -11.19 -14.41 2.54
N ILE A 51 -11.41 -14.71 3.82
CA ILE A 51 -10.73 -15.80 4.53
C ILE A 51 -11.48 -17.12 4.28
N ASN A 52 -12.82 -17.04 4.24
CA ASN A 52 -13.67 -18.20 4.08
C ASN A 52 -14.98 -17.81 3.35
N PRO A 53 -15.20 -18.32 2.12
CA PRO A 53 -16.40 -18.02 1.34
C PRO A 53 -17.71 -18.46 2.01
N LYS A 54 -17.67 -19.51 2.85
CA LYS A 54 -18.87 -20.06 3.50
C LYS A 54 -19.37 -19.17 4.63
N THR A 55 -18.45 -18.54 5.36
CA THR A 55 -18.79 -17.66 6.48
C THR A 55 -18.81 -16.19 6.07
N LYS A 56 -18.42 -15.87 4.82
CA LYS A 56 -18.20 -14.49 4.33
C LYS A 56 -17.32 -13.68 5.29
N ALA A 57 -16.36 -14.34 5.92
CA ALA A 57 -15.43 -13.69 6.84
C ALA A 57 -14.34 -12.99 6.03
N PHE A 58 -14.11 -11.71 6.32
CA PHE A 58 -13.08 -10.88 5.71
C PHE A 58 -11.96 -10.59 6.70
N GLN A 59 -10.76 -10.49 6.17
CA GLN A 59 -9.64 -9.80 6.81
C GLN A 59 -9.24 -8.61 5.94
N TRP A 60 -8.67 -7.62 6.58
CA TRP A 60 -8.32 -6.34 5.97
C TRP A 60 -6.83 -6.10 6.12
N SER A 61 -6.19 -5.55 5.11
CA SER A 61 -4.79 -5.11 5.21
C SER A 61 -4.67 -3.70 4.64
N VAL A 62 -3.70 -2.94 5.15
CA VAL A 62 -3.29 -1.68 4.55
C VAL A 62 -2.13 -1.96 3.61
N VAL A 63 -2.27 -1.53 2.37
CA VAL A 63 -1.28 -1.70 1.31
C VAL A 63 -0.81 -0.35 0.82
N VAL A 64 0.49 -0.26 0.51
CA VAL A 64 1.11 0.95 -0.03
C VAL A 64 1.87 0.59 -1.29
N PHE A 65 1.61 1.33 -2.36
CA PHE A 65 2.27 1.17 -3.65
C PHE A 65 2.95 2.47 -4.08
N PRO A 66 4.14 2.39 -4.69
CA PRO A 66 4.62 3.48 -5.54
C PRO A 66 3.67 3.64 -6.73
N ALA A 67 3.26 4.86 -6.99
CA ALA A 67 2.32 5.24 -8.03
C ALA A 67 2.80 6.51 -8.77
N ASN A 68 2.33 6.70 -9.99
CA ASN A 68 2.48 7.97 -10.69
C ASN A 68 1.38 8.97 -10.26
N ILE A 69 1.45 10.19 -10.81
CA ILE A 69 0.49 11.27 -10.50
C ILE A 69 -0.95 10.96 -10.93
N ASP A 70 -1.13 10.09 -11.93
CA ASP A 70 -2.43 9.66 -12.43
C ASP A 70 -3.01 8.50 -11.62
N GLY A 71 -2.29 8.02 -10.60
CA GLY A 71 -2.67 6.87 -9.79
C GLY A 71 -2.39 5.52 -10.45
N GLY A 72 -1.59 5.47 -11.50
CA GLY A 72 -1.06 4.23 -12.07
C GLY A 72 -0.02 3.59 -11.15
N PHE A 73 -0.24 2.33 -10.78
CA PHE A 73 0.63 1.56 -9.88
C PHE A 73 0.73 0.10 -10.33
N ASN A 74 1.76 -0.60 -9.84
CA ASN A 74 1.92 -2.03 -10.09
C ASN A 74 1.53 -2.84 -8.84
N TYR A 75 0.33 -3.42 -8.85
CA TYR A 75 -0.20 -4.20 -7.72
C TYR A 75 0.66 -5.42 -7.33
N LYS A 76 1.56 -5.89 -8.22
CA LYS A 76 2.46 -7.01 -7.94
C LYS A 76 3.62 -6.63 -7.02
N PHE A 77 3.91 -5.32 -6.89
CA PHE A 77 5.04 -4.79 -6.14
C PHE A 77 4.58 -3.75 -5.11
N PRO A 78 3.86 -4.18 -4.05
CA PRO A 78 3.61 -3.31 -2.91
C PRO A 78 4.94 -2.95 -2.24
N TYR A 79 5.06 -1.69 -1.85
CA TYR A 79 6.16 -1.24 -1.01
C TYR A 79 5.98 -1.68 0.44
N TYR A 80 4.72 -1.67 0.92
CA TYR A 80 4.37 -2.09 2.26
C TYR A 80 3.01 -2.79 2.27
N ILE A 81 2.89 -3.80 3.14
CA ILE A 81 1.64 -4.48 3.48
C ILE A 81 1.63 -4.63 5.00
N SER A 82 0.57 -4.18 5.66
CA SER A 82 0.41 -4.37 7.10
C SER A 82 0.09 -5.82 7.46
N ALA A 83 0.10 -6.12 8.76
CA ALA A 83 -0.61 -7.28 9.28
C ALA A 83 -2.11 -7.20 8.97
N PHE A 84 -2.80 -8.34 9.06
CA PHE A 84 -4.24 -8.40 8.88
C PHE A 84 -5.00 -7.86 10.10
N PHE A 85 -6.05 -7.10 9.82
CA PHE A 85 -7.04 -6.62 10.76
C PHE A 85 -8.34 -7.40 10.58
N LEU A 86 -9.01 -7.72 11.68
CA LEU A 86 -10.34 -8.36 11.64
C LEU A 86 -11.45 -7.36 11.36
N SER A 87 -11.20 -6.07 11.60
CA SER A 87 -12.16 -4.98 11.39
C SER A 87 -11.68 -4.01 10.31
N ILE A 88 -12.55 -3.68 9.37
CA ILE A 88 -12.28 -2.65 8.35
C ILE A 88 -12.03 -1.29 9.02
N THR A 89 -12.73 -0.99 10.12
CA THR A 89 -12.58 0.26 10.85
C THR A 89 -11.18 0.39 11.45
N GLU A 90 -10.60 -0.70 11.94
CA GLU A 90 -9.22 -0.73 12.44
C GLU A 90 -8.23 -0.50 11.29
N ALA A 91 -8.42 -1.17 10.15
CA ALA A 91 -7.59 -0.96 8.97
C ALA A 91 -7.67 0.50 8.46
N ILE A 92 -8.87 1.08 8.39
CA ILE A 92 -9.07 2.49 8.02
C ILE A 92 -8.39 3.42 9.02
N LYS A 93 -8.48 3.14 10.32
CA LYS A 93 -7.75 3.94 11.32
C LYS A 93 -6.25 3.85 11.09
N TYR A 94 -5.73 2.66 10.85
CA TYR A 94 -4.31 2.42 10.62
C TYR A 94 -3.80 3.13 9.35
N THR A 95 -4.62 3.24 8.29
CA THR A 95 -4.21 4.05 7.12
C THR A 95 -3.86 5.49 7.48
N LYS A 96 -4.48 6.09 8.51
CA LYS A 96 -4.14 7.47 8.93
C LYS A 96 -2.74 7.54 9.52
N GLU A 97 -2.31 6.51 10.23
CA GLU A 97 -0.95 6.42 10.77
C GLU A 97 0.07 6.29 9.63
N ILE A 98 -0.21 5.44 8.65
CA ILE A 98 0.61 5.29 7.44
C ILE A 98 0.67 6.58 6.61
N GLU A 99 -0.46 7.30 6.47
CA GLU A 99 -0.46 8.62 5.81
C GLU A 99 0.42 9.63 6.53
N GLN A 100 0.40 9.68 7.86
CA GLN A 100 1.25 10.60 8.61
C GLN A 100 2.73 10.29 8.39
N LEU A 101 3.10 9.01 8.38
CA LEU A 101 4.48 8.60 8.06
C LEU A 101 4.87 8.99 6.63
N ALA A 102 3.99 8.79 5.65
CA ALA A 102 4.22 9.21 4.26
C ALA A 102 4.46 10.72 4.15
N LEU A 103 3.60 11.52 4.79
CA LEU A 103 3.69 12.99 4.79
C LEU A 103 4.96 13.51 5.48
N GLN A 104 5.53 12.72 6.40
CA GLN A 104 6.75 13.04 7.12
C GLN A 104 8.01 12.44 6.48
N ASP A 105 7.89 11.80 5.31
CA ASP A 105 9.00 11.11 4.63
C ASP A 105 9.64 10.03 5.53
N GLN A 106 8.79 9.28 6.25
CA GLN A 106 9.16 8.28 7.25
C GLN A 106 8.48 6.91 7.02
N LEU A 107 7.81 6.70 5.89
CA LEU A 107 7.14 5.42 5.61
C LEU A 107 8.15 4.26 5.50
N PHE A 108 9.39 4.56 5.12
CA PHE A 108 10.49 3.60 5.12
C PHE A 108 10.76 2.94 6.48
N THR A 109 10.38 3.58 7.59
CA THR A 109 10.63 3.06 8.94
C THR A 109 9.79 1.84 9.28
N VAL A 110 8.59 1.72 8.69
CA VAL A 110 7.64 0.63 8.91
C VAL A 110 7.67 -0.44 7.83
N ALA A 111 8.36 -0.16 6.71
CA ALA A 111 8.36 -1.04 5.55
C ALA A 111 9.47 -2.11 5.57
N ASN A 112 10.23 -2.25 6.67
CA ASN A 112 11.40 -3.15 6.78
C ASN A 112 11.04 -4.63 6.87
#